data_AF-A0A6J8AVD6-F1
#
_entry.id   AF-A0A6J8AVD6-F1
#
_cell.length_a   1.000
_cell.length_b   1.000
_cell.length_c   1.000
_cell.angle_alpha   90.00
_cell.angle_beta   90.00
_cell.angle_gamma   90.00
#
_symmetry.space_group_name_H-M   'P 1'
#
loop_
_entity.id
_entity.type
_entity.pdbx_description
1 polymer ?
#
loop_
_entity_poly.entity_id
_entity_poly.type
_entity_poly.pdbx_seq_one_letter_code
_entity_poly.pdbx_strand_id
1 'polypeptide(L)'
;MKNAIIIPGYRTDHSAILFTFSACLEKQGKCSWTFNSQLLRDADHIQRIKSCFNDTTLKYYLSGDMEDLLSVELSCNDQTFFELLKMKIRSLSIHYSINKSKEEKYVTLKLENDIVNLESIMNHSLNDEVQKSLFEKKNLNWKIVDKRKFKACCLDPVLTGLRMVKSVQIIFVY
;
A
#
# COMPACT_ATOMS: atom_id res chain seq x y z
N MET A 1 -25.53 8.68 -17.28
CA MET A 1 -25.90 7.51 -16.44
C MET A 1 -27.00 6.72 -17.15
N LYS A 2 -26.68 5.60 -17.82
CA LYS A 2 -27.64 4.85 -18.68
C LYS A 2 -27.89 3.39 -18.27
N ASN A 3 -27.24 2.89 -17.20
CA ASN A 3 -27.25 1.47 -16.83
C ASN A 3 -27.69 1.26 -15.36
N ALA A 4 -28.87 1.76 -15.00
CA ALA A 4 -29.51 1.46 -13.72
C ALA A 4 -30.85 0.76 -14.00
N ILE A 5 -31.04 -0.43 -13.41
CA ILE A 5 -32.27 -1.22 -13.53
C ILE A 5 -32.93 -1.23 -12.16
N ILE A 6 -34.20 -0.84 -12.08
CA ILE A 6 -34.98 -0.88 -10.84
C ILE A 6 -35.81 -2.16 -10.87
N ILE A 7 -35.62 -3.04 -9.89
CA ILE A 7 -36.33 -4.30 -9.74
C ILE A 7 -37.33 -4.15 -8.59
N PRO A 8 -38.64 -4.24 -8.86
CA PRO A 8 -39.65 -4.10 -7.81
C PRO A 8 -39.60 -5.28 -6.83
N GLY A 9 -39.68 -5.00 -5.53
CA GLY A 9 -39.72 -6.02 -4.49
C GLY A 9 -41.04 -6.79 -4.49
N TYR A 10 -40.98 -8.12 -4.48
CA TYR A 10 -42.19 -8.97 -4.46
C TYR A 10 -42.86 -9.05 -3.07
N ARG A 11 -42.17 -8.63 -1.99
CA ARG A 11 -42.66 -8.68 -0.59
C ARG A 11 -42.28 -7.47 0.26
N THR A 12 -41.64 -6.48 -0.33
CA THR A 12 -41.19 -5.26 0.33
C THR A 12 -41.72 -4.08 -0.47
N ASP A 13 -42.10 -2.99 0.21
CA ASP A 13 -42.39 -1.68 -0.41
C ASP A 13 -41.13 -1.02 -1.02
N HIS A 14 -39.98 -1.60 -0.70
CA HIS A 14 -38.66 -1.27 -1.19
C HIS A 14 -38.35 -1.87 -2.57
N SER A 15 -37.84 -1.05 -3.49
CA SER A 15 -37.37 -1.48 -4.82
C SER A 15 -35.85 -1.59 -4.85
N ALA A 16 -35.32 -2.67 -5.42
CA ALA A 16 -33.89 -2.86 -5.55
C ALA A 16 -33.36 -2.09 -6.76
N ILE A 17 -32.33 -1.26 -6.57
CA ILE A 17 -31.68 -0.55 -7.68
C ILE A 17 -30.38 -1.28 -8.02
N LEU A 18 -30.31 -1.80 -9.24
CA LEU A 18 -29.16 -2.49 -9.81
C LEU A 18 -28.36 -1.53 -10.69
N PHE A 19 -27.14 -1.23 -10.31
CA PHE A 19 -26.20 -0.49 -11.15
C PHE A 19 -25.19 -1.44 -11.79
N THR A 20 -25.00 -1.29 -13.11
CA THR A 20 -23.97 -2.04 -13.84
C THR A 20 -22.90 -1.06 -14.30
N PHE A 21 -21.73 -1.13 -13.65
CA PHE A 21 -20.55 -0.37 -14.06
C PHE A 21 -19.58 -1.30 -14.79
N SER A 22 -19.08 -0.83 -15.92
CA SER A 22 -17.92 -1.45 -16.57
C SER A 22 -16.68 -0.78 -16.02
N ALA A 23 -15.96 -1.45 -15.11
CA ALA A 23 -14.60 -1.03 -14.80
C ALA A 23 -13.78 -1.25 -16.08
N CYS A 24 -13.39 -0.17 -16.76
CA CYS A 24 -12.49 -0.27 -17.89
C CYS A 24 -11.12 -0.68 -17.33
N LEU A 25 -10.88 -2.00 -17.26
CA LEU A 25 -9.54 -2.54 -17.15
C LEU A 25 -8.90 -2.28 -18.51
N GLU A 26 -8.36 -1.07 -18.69
CA GLU A 26 -7.47 -0.80 -19.81
C GLU A 26 -6.45 -1.94 -19.88
N LYS A 27 -6.19 -2.46 -21.08
CA LYS A 27 -5.17 -3.48 -21.26
C LYS A 27 -3.87 -2.89 -20.75
N GLN A 28 -3.42 -3.39 -19.62
CA GLN A 28 -2.25 -2.94 -18.94
C GLN A 28 -1.05 -3.08 -19.90
N GLY A 29 -0.60 -1.96 -20.47
CA GLY A 29 0.53 -1.95 -21.39
C GLY A 29 1.82 -2.33 -20.64
N LYS A 30 2.84 -2.80 -21.38
CA LYS A 30 4.16 -3.19 -20.82
C LYS A 30 4.84 -2.13 -19.95
N CYS A 31 4.38 -0.87 -19.98
CA CYS A 31 4.95 0.25 -19.24
C CYS A 31 3.99 0.90 -18.22
N SER A 32 2.85 0.28 -17.89
CA SER A 32 1.99 0.86 -16.85
C SER A 32 2.61 0.65 -15.46
N TRP A 33 2.56 1.66 -14.61
CA TRP A 33 2.94 1.50 -13.21
C TRP A 33 1.72 1.35 -12.32
N THR A 34 1.71 0.28 -11.53
CA THR A 34 0.80 0.12 -10.40
C THR A 34 1.44 0.63 -9.12
N PHE A 35 0.83 1.67 -8.55
CA PHE A 35 1.22 2.18 -7.25
C PHE A 35 0.78 1.21 -6.14
N ASN A 36 1.69 0.89 -5.23
CA ASN A 36 1.38 0.02 -4.09
C ASN A 36 0.62 0.81 -3.02
N SER A 37 -0.70 0.65 -2.99
CA SER A 37 -1.59 1.34 -2.05
C SER A 37 -1.34 1.00 -0.57
N GLN A 38 -0.64 -0.11 -0.26
CA GLN A 38 -0.26 -0.44 1.12
C GLN A 38 0.70 0.59 1.71
N LEU A 39 1.49 1.28 0.88
CA LEU A 39 2.40 2.33 1.34
C LEU A 39 1.65 3.55 1.90
N LEU A 40 0.41 3.79 1.47
CA LEU A 40 -0.43 4.86 2.00
C LEU A 40 -0.89 4.63 3.44
N ARG A 41 -0.65 3.45 4.00
CA ARG A 41 -0.93 3.18 5.43
C ARG A 41 0.27 3.56 6.31
N ASP A 42 1.40 3.90 5.70
CA ASP A 42 2.63 4.20 6.39
C ASP A 42 2.80 5.72 6.53
N ALA A 43 2.78 6.20 7.76
CA ALA A 43 2.89 7.63 8.07
C ALA A 43 4.23 8.21 7.59
N ASP A 44 5.33 7.46 7.69
CA ASP A 44 6.66 7.93 7.27
C ASP A 44 6.72 8.09 5.75
N HIS A 45 6.11 7.15 5.02
CA HIS A 45 6.00 7.25 3.56
C HIS A 45 5.17 8.46 3.15
N ILE A 46 4.02 8.68 3.79
CA ILE A 46 3.16 9.84 3.54
C ILE A 46 3.90 11.14 3.82
N GLN A 47 4.62 11.24 4.94
CA GLN A 47 5.37 12.43 5.29
C GLN A 47 6.46 12.73 4.25
N ARG A 48 7.16 11.71 3.76
CA ARG A 48 8.15 11.85 2.69
C ARG A 48 7.51 12.31 1.37
N ILE A 49 6.32 11.83 1.03
CA ILE A 49 5.57 12.33 -0.13
C ILE A 49 5.20 13.81 0.04
N LYS A 50 4.68 14.20 1.21
CA LYS A 50 4.33 15.61 1.50
C LYS A 50 5.55 16.53 1.41
N SER A 51 6.69 16.10 1.96
CA SER A 51 7.95 16.82 1.81
C SER A 51 8.33 16.95 0.33
N CYS A 52 8.30 15.83 -0.41
CA CYS A 52 8.63 15.82 -1.84
C CYS A 52 7.73 16.75 -2.66
N PHE A 53 6.44 16.83 -2.31
CA PHE A 53 5.51 17.78 -2.90
C PHE A 53 5.97 19.22 -2.65
N ASN A 54 6.15 19.61 -1.38
CA ASN A 54 6.58 20.95 -1.00
C ASN A 54 7.93 21.33 -1.64
N ASP A 55 8.92 20.44 -1.59
CA ASP A 55 10.25 20.64 -2.18
C ASP A 55 10.17 20.84 -3.70
N THR A 56 9.22 20.16 -4.35
CA THR A 56 9.01 20.29 -5.80
C THR A 56 8.29 21.59 -6.13
N THR A 57 7.26 21.95 -5.38
CA THR A 57 6.55 23.22 -5.53
C THR A 57 7.51 24.39 -5.33
N LEU A 58 8.27 24.41 -4.23
CA LEU A 58 9.27 25.44 -3.94
C LEU A 58 10.32 25.59 -5.05
N LYS A 59 10.74 24.48 -5.66
CA LYS A 59 11.74 24.50 -6.74
C LYS A 59 11.23 25.21 -8.01
N TYR A 60 9.94 25.08 -8.30
CA TYR A 60 9.35 25.63 -9.53
C TYR A 60 8.50 26.87 -9.28
N TYR A 61 8.36 27.30 -8.04
CA TYR A 61 7.65 28.50 -7.63
C TYR A 61 8.24 29.76 -8.27
N LEU A 62 7.35 30.64 -8.76
CA LEU A 62 7.71 31.99 -9.22
C LEU A 62 7.12 33.06 -8.31
N SER A 63 5.80 33.07 -8.14
CA SER A 63 5.06 34.13 -7.47
C SER A 63 3.73 33.59 -6.91
N GLY A 64 3.06 34.38 -6.06
CA GLY A 64 1.76 34.02 -5.47
C GLY A 64 1.79 33.80 -3.96
N ASP A 65 0.67 33.33 -3.42
CA ASP A 65 0.56 32.95 -2.02
C ASP A 65 0.71 31.43 -1.89
N MET A 66 1.67 30.98 -1.09
CA MET A 66 1.90 29.55 -0.85
C MET A 66 0.81 28.92 0.03
N GLU A 67 0.02 29.73 0.75
CA GLU A 67 -1.16 29.26 1.48
C GLU A 67 -2.36 29.05 0.55
N ASP A 68 -2.46 29.82 -0.54
CA ASP A 68 -3.46 29.64 -1.59
C ASP A 68 -2.86 29.08 -2.88
N LEU A 69 -2.87 27.74 -2.97
CA LEU A 69 -2.31 27.00 -4.10
C LEU A 69 -2.86 27.39 -5.49
N LEU A 70 -4.05 28.00 -5.56
CA LEU A 70 -4.65 28.46 -6.81
C LEU A 70 -4.06 29.79 -7.30
N SER A 71 -3.42 30.54 -6.41
CA SER A 71 -2.74 31.80 -6.70
C SER A 71 -1.26 31.63 -7.09
N VAL A 72 -0.73 30.40 -6.96
CA VAL A 72 0.68 30.10 -7.19
C VAL A 72 0.98 30.08 -8.69
N GLU A 73 1.89 30.94 -9.12
CA GLU A 73 2.48 30.87 -10.44
C GLU A 73 3.73 30.00 -10.42
N LEU A 74 3.77 29.03 -11.33
CA LEU A 74 4.90 28.13 -11.53
C LEU A 74 5.70 28.53 -12.77
N SER A 75 7.01 28.32 -12.69
CA SER A 75 7.97 28.50 -13.80
C SER A 75 7.75 27.55 -14.97
N CYS A 76 6.98 26.49 -14.76
CA CYS A 76 6.62 25.53 -15.78
C CYS A 76 5.10 25.36 -15.86
N ASN A 77 4.62 24.93 -17.02
CA ASN A 77 3.21 24.60 -17.23
C ASN A 77 2.73 23.51 -16.26
N ASP A 78 1.49 23.61 -15.79
CA ASP A 78 0.85 22.71 -14.83
C ASP A 78 0.96 21.24 -15.23
N GLN A 79 0.75 20.94 -16.53
CA GLN A 79 0.88 19.58 -17.03
C GLN A 79 2.31 19.03 -16.85
N THR A 80 3.31 19.84 -17.14
CA THR A 80 4.72 19.48 -16.98
C THR A 80 5.06 19.30 -15.51
N PHE A 81 4.61 20.21 -14.65
CA PHE A 81 4.77 20.12 -13.21
C PHE A 81 4.16 18.80 -12.67
N PHE A 82 2.95 18.46 -13.10
CA PHE A 82 2.27 17.24 -12.67
C PHE A 82 3.02 15.98 -13.08
N GLU A 83 3.54 15.90 -14.31
CA GLU A 83 4.38 14.78 -14.74
C GLU A 83 5.67 14.65 -13.91
N LEU A 84 6.33 15.78 -13.63
CA LEU A 84 7.53 15.82 -12.79
C LEU A 84 7.23 15.36 -11.36
N LEU A 85 6.12 15.83 -10.79
CA LEU A 85 5.69 15.44 -9.45
C LEU A 85 5.39 13.95 -9.37
N LYS A 86 4.62 13.41 -10.33
CA LYS A 86 4.35 11.96 -10.42
C LYS A 86 5.64 11.16 -10.52
N MET A 87 6.59 11.58 -11.36
CA MET A 87 7.88 10.91 -11.52
C MET A 87 8.68 10.91 -10.20
N LYS A 88 8.73 12.03 -9.49
CA LYS A 88 9.43 12.12 -8.20
C LYS A 88 8.79 11.24 -7.13
N ILE A 89 7.47 11.31 -6.96
CA ILE A 89 6.72 10.47 -6.01
C ILE A 89 6.93 8.98 -6.34
N ARG A 90 6.96 8.62 -7.62
CA ARG A 90 7.24 7.25 -8.08
C ARG A 90 8.64 6.79 -7.67
N SER A 91 9.67 7.58 -7.96
CA SER A 91 11.06 7.27 -7.59
C SER A 91 11.21 7.11 -6.06
N LEU A 92 10.64 8.05 -5.30
CA LEU A 92 10.62 8.02 -3.84
C LEU A 92 9.96 6.75 -3.31
N SER A 93 8.81 6.39 -3.86
CA SER A 93 8.05 5.21 -3.40
C SER A 93 8.77 3.90 -3.70
N ILE A 94 9.46 3.81 -4.84
CA ILE A 94 10.32 2.66 -5.18
C ILE A 94 11.46 2.57 -4.17
N HIS A 95 12.19 3.67 -3.96
CA HIS A 95 13.34 3.69 -3.05
C HIS A 95 12.92 3.34 -1.61
N TYR A 96 11.83 3.92 -1.14
CA TYR A 96 11.28 3.63 0.17
C TYR A 96 10.92 2.14 0.33
N SER A 97 10.25 1.55 -0.66
CA SER A 97 9.89 0.12 -0.64
C SER A 97 11.12 -0.79 -0.60
N ILE A 98 12.17 -0.45 -1.35
CA ILE A 98 13.43 -1.20 -1.37
C ILE A 98 14.09 -1.13 0.02
N ASN A 99 14.21 0.05 0.60
CA ASN A 99 14.84 0.22 1.91
C ASN A 99 14.04 -0.48 3.01
N LYS A 100 12.71 -0.33 3.00
CA LYS A 100 11.84 -1.02 3.95
C LYS A 100 11.98 -2.54 3.85
N SER A 101 12.07 -3.09 2.63
CA SER A 101 12.33 -4.53 2.46
C SER A 101 13.70 -4.95 3.00
N LYS A 102 14.74 -4.12 2.85
CA LYS A 102 16.07 -4.38 3.43
C LYS A 102 16.04 -4.36 4.95
N GLU A 103 15.39 -3.38 5.55
CA GLU A 103 15.23 -3.26 7.01
C GLU A 103 14.47 -4.46 7.58
N GLU A 104 13.35 -4.84 6.96
CA GLU A 104 12.58 -6.02 7.36
C GLU A 104 13.42 -7.31 7.30
N LYS A 105 14.24 -7.46 6.25
CA LYS A 105 15.17 -8.60 6.13
C LYS A 105 16.24 -8.57 7.22
N TYR A 106 16.85 -7.42 7.45
CA TYR A 106 17.87 -7.27 8.50
C TYR A 106 17.31 -7.62 9.89
N VAL A 107 16.12 -7.12 10.23
CA VAL A 107 15.46 -7.43 11.50
C VAL A 107 15.18 -8.93 11.62
N THR A 108 14.79 -9.60 10.53
CA THR A 108 14.53 -11.05 10.52
C THR A 108 15.80 -11.83 10.76
N LEU A 109 16.86 -11.54 10.00
CA LEU A 109 18.15 -12.21 10.14
C LEU A 109 18.73 -12.02 11.55
N LYS A 110 18.58 -10.82 12.13
CA LYS A 110 18.99 -10.56 13.50
C LYS A 110 18.21 -11.41 14.50
N LEU A 111 16.89 -11.51 14.34
CA LEU A 111 16.05 -12.35 15.20
C LEU A 111 16.37 -13.84 15.07
N GLU A 112 16.63 -14.32 13.85
CA GLU A 112 17.04 -15.71 13.59
C GLU A 112 18.38 -16.02 14.25
N ASN A 113 19.38 -15.13 14.08
CA ASN A 113 20.67 -15.28 14.74
C ASN A 113 20.55 -15.23 16.27
N ASP A 114 19.75 -14.33 16.82
CA ASP A 114 19.47 -14.26 18.26
C ASP A 114 18.87 -15.60 18.77
N ILE A 115 17.91 -16.17 18.03
CA ILE A 115 17.30 -17.45 18.38
C ILE A 115 18.33 -18.58 18.36
N VAL A 116 19.12 -18.69 17.30
CA VAL A 116 20.17 -19.72 17.17
C VAL A 116 21.20 -19.61 18.29
N ASN A 117 21.61 -18.40 18.63
CA ASN A 117 22.55 -18.15 19.73
C ASN A 117 21.96 -18.57 21.09
N LEU A 118 20.70 -18.21 21.35
CA LEU A 118 20.00 -18.58 22.60
C LEU A 118 19.76 -20.09 22.70
N GLU A 119 19.43 -20.76 21.59
CA GLU A 119 19.30 -22.23 21.53
C GLU A 119 20.63 -22.92 21.81
N SER A 120 21.74 -22.40 21.25
CA SER A 120 23.08 -22.90 21.55
C SER A 120 23.42 -22.78 23.03
N ILE A 121 23.16 -21.62 23.64
CA ILE A 121 23.38 -21.41 25.08
C ILE A 121 22.55 -22.39 25.92
N MET A 122 21.27 -22.59 25.58
CA MET A 122 20.40 -23.54 26.29
C MET A 122 20.89 -24.99 26.19
N ASN A 123 21.47 -25.39 25.05
CA ASN A 123 22.03 -26.74 24.89
C ASN A 123 23.27 -26.99 25.77
N HIS A 124 23.95 -25.93 26.20
CA HIS A 124 25.16 -26.00 27.03
C HIS A 124 24.91 -25.71 28.52
N SER A 125 23.87 -24.93 28.86
CA SER A 125 23.53 -24.57 30.24
C SER A 125 22.03 -24.32 30.40
N LEU A 126 21.40 -25.01 31.35
CA LEU A 126 19.99 -24.80 31.70
C LEU A 126 19.86 -23.50 32.52
N ASN A 127 19.37 -22.44 31.87
CA ASN A 127 19.09 -21.16 32.49
C ASN A 127 17.67 -20.69 32.15
N ASP A 128 16.83 -20.53 33.18
CA ASP A 128 15.43 -20.13 33.06
C ASP A 128 15.25 -18.74 32.41
N GLU A 129 16.20 -17.82 32.61
CA GLU A 129 16.18 -16.48 32.02
C GLU A 129 16.41 -16.52 30.50
N VAL A 130 17.34 -17.39 30.06
CA VAL A 130 17.60 -17.65 28.65
C VAL A 130 16.39 -18.32 27.99
N GLN A 131 15.74 -19.27 28.68
CA GLN A 131 14.54 -19.94 28.20
C GLN A 131 13.37 -18.96 27.99
N LYS A 132 13.17 -18.03 28.93
CA LYS A 132 12.14 -16.99 28.79
C LYS A 132 12.41 -16.07 27.60
N SER A 133 13.65 -15.60 27.46
CA SER A 133 14.07 -14.76 26.33
C SER A 133 13.89 -15.48 24.98
N LEU A 134 14.24 -16.76 24.92
CA LEU A 134 14.05 -17.58 23.72
C LEU A 134 12.57 -17.70 23.33
N PHE A 135 11.70 -17.95 24.31
CA PHE A 135 10.25 -18.04 24.09
C PHE A 135 9.69 -16.72 23.54
N GLU A 136 10.10 -15.58 24.11
CA GLU A 136 9.69 -14.25 23.63
C GLU A 136 10.14 -13.99 22.20
N LYS A 137 11.39 -14.31 21.87
CA LYS A 137 11.96 -14.14 20.51
C LYS A 137 11.27 -15.05 19.49
N LYS A 138 10.98 -16.31 19.84
CA LYS A 138 10.21 -17.24 18.99
C LYS A 138 8.78 -16.76 18.74
N ASN A 139 8.10 -16.26 19.78
CA ASN A 139 6.74 -15.70 19.65
C ASN A 139 6.74 -14.45 18.76
N LEU A 140 7.75 -13.58 18.91
CA LEU A 140 7.91 -12.42 18.04
C LEU A 140 8.14 -12.82 16.57
N ASN A 141 8.98 -13.83 16.32
CA ASN A 141 9.21 -14.36 14.97
C ASN A 141 7.92 -14.92 14.35
N TRP A 142 7.15 -15.71 15.11
CA TRP A 142 5.84 -16.21 14.68
C TRP A 142 4.89 -15.09 14.22
N LYS A 143 4.76 -14.02 15.02
CA LYS A 143 3.91 -12.86 14.68
C LYS A 143 4.36 -12.17 13.38
N ILE A 144 5.67 -12.14 13.10
CA ILE A 144 6.21 -11.56 11.86
C ILE A 144 5.89 -12.46 10.66
N VAL A 145 6.09 -13.78 10.80
CA VAL A 145 5.79 -14.76 9.74
C VAL A 145 4.30 -14.75 9.40
N ASP A 146 3.42 -14.68 10.40
CA ASP A 146 1.98 -14.64 10.19
C ASP A 146 1.53 -13.37 9.45
N LYS A 147 2.05 -12.19 9.85
CA LYS A 147 1.85 -10.94 9.12
C LYS A 147 2.31 -11.01 7.66
N ARG A 148 3.41 -11.72 7.36
CA ARG A 148 3.90 -11.92 5.99
C ARG A 148 2.98 -12.83 5.17
N LYS A 149 2.52 -13.93 5.75
CA LYS A 149 1.56 -14.84 5.08
C LYS A 149 0.26 -14.12 4.74
N PHE A 150 -0.26 -13.32 5.68
CA PHE A 150 -1.44 -12.48 5.44
C PHE A 150 -1.21 -11.48 4.30
N LYS A 151 -0.05 -10.81 4.29
CA LYS A 151 0.32 -9.86 3.23
C LYS A 151 0.45 -10.52 1.85
N ALA A 152 1.00 -11.74 1.78
CA ALA A 152 1.10 -12.53 0.56
C ALA A 152 -0.29 -12.92 0.02
N CYS A 153 -1.19 -13.41 0.88
CA CYS A 153 -2.58 -13.71 0.50
C CYS A 153 -3.33 -12.49 -0.06
N CYS A 154 -3.08 -11.29 0.48
CA CYS A 154 -3.69 -10.06 -0.04
C CYS A 154 -3.05 -9.54 -1.35
N LEU A 155 -1.84 -10.00 -1.70
CA LEU A 155 -1.16 -9.68 -2.96
C LEU A 155 -1.55 -10.65 -4.11
N ASP A 156 -2.12 -11.81 -3.78
CA ASP A 156 -2.44 -12.91 -4.70
C ASP A 156 -3.84 -12.98 -5.36
N PRO A 157 -4.59 -11.87 -5.59
CA PRO A 157 -5.64 -11.88 -6.61
C PRO A 157 -5.21 -11.28 -7.96
N VAL A 158 -4.03 -10.67 -8.06
CA VAL A 158 -3.64 -9.87 -9.25
C VAL A 158 -2.57 -10.56 -10.11
N LEU A 159 -1.77 -11.47 -9.55
CA LEU A 159 -0.67 -12.15 -10.25
C LEU A 159 -1.03 -13.53 -10.81
N THR A 160 -2.14 -14.13 -10.37
CA THR A 160 -2.73 -15.28 -11.05
C THR A 160 -3.68 -14.77 -12.12
N GLY A 161 -3.44 -15.11 -13.38
CA GLY A 161 -4.24 -14.76 -14.55
C GLY A 161 -5.65 -15.36 -14.56
N LEU A 162 -6.38 -15.26 -13.45
CA LEU A 162 -7.81 -15.49 -13.38
C LEU A 162 -8.51 -14.23 -13.85
N ARG A 163 -8.79 -14.25 -15.15
CA ARG A 163 -9.66 -13.33 -15.87
C ARG A 163 -11.06 -13.35 -15.25
N MET A 164 -11.25 -12.65 -14.15
CA MET A 164 -12.55 -12.38 -13.58
C MET A 164 -13.10 -11.10 -14.21
N VAL A 165 -13.93 -11.26 -15.23
CA VAL A 165 -14.92 -10.26 -15.61
C VAL A 165 -15.93 -10.23 -14.45
N LYS A 166 -15.57 -9.54 -13.38
CA LYS A 166 -16.50 -9.27 -12.29
C LYS A 166 -17.21 -7.97 -12.60
N SER A 167 -18.34 -8.09 -13.27
CA SER A 167 -19.43 -7.12 -13.12
C SER A 167 -19.78 -7.08 -11.63
N VAL A 168 -19.37 -6.02 -10.95
CA VAL A 168 -19.73 -5.83 -9.53
C VAL A 168 -21.17 -5.31 -9.52
N GLN A 169 -22.10 -6.18 -9.13
CA GLN A 169 -23.48 -5.81 -8.86
C GLN A 169 -23.57 -5.45 -7.38
N ILE A 170 -23.83 -4.19 -7.08
CA ILE A 170 -24.15 -3.74 -5.72
C ILE A 170 -25.67 -3.54 -5.67
N ILE A 171 -26.33 -4.32 -4.80
CA ILE A 171 -27.77 -4.22 -4.57
C ILE A 171 -27.96 -3.35 -3.33
N PHE A 172 -28.53 -2.16 -3.52
CA PHE A 172 -29.08 -1.39 -2.42
C PHE A 172 -30.56 -1.74 -2.29
N VAL A 173 -30.96 -2.16 -1.10
CA VAL A 173 -32.36 -2.32 -0.71
C VAL A 173 -32.71 -1.08 0.10
N TYR A 174 -33.61 -0.25 -0.42
CA TYR A 174 -34.05 1.00 0.21
C TYR A 174 -35.50 0.96 0.56
#